data_AF-A0A967TML3-F1
#
_entry.id   AF-A0A967TML3-F1
#
_cell.length_a   1.000
_cell.length_b   1.000
_cell.length_c   1.000
_cell.angle_alpha   90.00
_cell.angle_beta   90.00
_cell.angle_gamma   90.00
#
_symmetry.space_group_name_H-M   'P 1'
#
loop_
_entity.id
_entity.type
_entity.pdbx_description
1 polymer ?
#
loop_
_entity_poly.entity_id
_entity_poly.type
_entity_poly.pdbx_seq_one_letter_code
_entity_poly.pdbx_strand_id
1 'polypeptide(L)'
;FGDPGYRYMTAMADVWGRMALRLANAPVHPFDFRLYAERVAGFVDELAREPGVDRSLDLTPVREAVAAWAEAASRLEESVAAALEEEELGGTAGATDRFRALNDRLLSVERLFLLEEGIPDRPWYRHALYAPRYTYLPVMLPGVTEAVEEGDWERARSQAALLAERLRAVAGALEEAAGLVP
;
A
#
# COMPACT_ATOMS: atom_id res chain seq x y z
N PHE A 1 4.21 -20.12 -33.33
CA PHE A 1 3.35 -19.03 -32.84
C PHE A 1 3.13 -19.19 -31.33
N GLY A 2 2.91 -18.10 -30.59
CA GLY A 2 3.14 -18.00 -29.14
C GLY A 2 2.14 -18.70 -28.20
N ASP A 3 0.95 -19.09 -28.67
CA ASP A 3 -0.04 -19.82 -27.86
C ASP A 3 -0.88 -20.80 -28.71
N PRO A 4 -0.31 -21.92 -29.19
CA PRO A 4 -1.06 -22.90 -29.97
C PRO A 4 -2.18 -23.52 -29.12
N GLY A 5 -3.42 -23.35 -29.59
CA GLY A 5 -4.60 -23.82 -28.86
C GLY A 5 -5.10 -22.87 -27.75
N TYR A 6 -4.60 -21.63 -27.68
CA TYR A 6 -5.12 -20.55 -26.84
C TYR A 6 -5.16 -20.83 -25.33
N ARG A 7 -4.26 -21.69 -24.84
CA ARG A 7 -4.27 -22.12 -23.43
C ARG A 7 -3.87 -20.98 -22.51
N TYR A 8 -2.87 -20.18 -22.90
CA TYR A 8 -2.41 -19.05 -22.10
C TYR A 8 -3.42 -17.90 -22.10
N MET A 9 -4.01 -17.58 -23.25
CA MET A 9 -5.06 -16.55 -23.32
C MET A 9 -6.30 -16.94 -22.52
N THR A 10 -6.71 -18.21 -22.57
CA THR A 10 -7.83 -18.72 -21.77
C THR A 10 -7.54 -18.64 -20.28
N ALA A 11 -6.34 -19.04 -19.84
CA ALA A 11 -5.94 -18.94 -18.44
C ALA A 11 -5.89 -17.48 -17.97
N MET A 12 -5.37 -16.56 -18.79
CA MET A 12 -5.36 -15.13 -18.50
C MET A 12 -6.79 -14.58 -18.35
N ALA A 13 -7.70 -14.97 -19.24
CA ALA A 13 -9.11 -14.57 -19.14
C ALA A 13 -9.79 -15.07 -17.86
N ASP A 14 -9.49 -16.30 -17.42
CA ASP A 14 -10.01 -16.84 -16.15
C ASP A 14 -9.50 -16.03 -14.94
N VAL A 15 -8.20 -15.69 -14.92
CA VAL A 15 -7.61 -14.86 -13.85
C VAL A 15 -8.28 -13.48 -13.78
N TRP A 16 -8.32 -12.75 -14.90
CA TRP A 16 -8.94 -11.41 -14.95
C TRP A 16 -10.43 -11.45 -14.65
N GLY A 17 -11.15 -12.45 -15.17
CA GLY A 17 -12.58 -12.63 -14.91
C GLY A 17 -12.88 -12.83 -13.44
N ARG A 18 -12.12 -13.70 -12.75
CA ARG A 18 -12.31 -13.93 -11.31
C ARG A 18 -11.94 -12.72 -10.47
N MET A 19 -10.87 -12.01 -10.82
CA MET A 19 -10.49 -10.77 -10.14
C MET A 19 -11.60 -9.72 -10.26
N ALA A 20 -12.11 -9.49 -11.48
CA ALA A 20 -13.19 -8.54 -11.72
C ALA A 20 -14.47 -8.92 -10.94
N LEU A 21 -14.86 -10.20 -10.97
CA LEU A 21 -16.03 -10.67 -10.22
C LEU A 21 -15.86 -10.50 -8.71
N ARG A 22 -14.68 -10.77 -8.15
CA ARG A 22 -14.41 -10.55 -6.73
C ARG A 22 -14.43 -9.07 -6.36
N LEU A 23 -13.77 -8.22 -7.13
CA LEU A 23 -13.74 -6.78 -6.86
C LEU A 23 -15.14 -6.14 -6.97
N ALA A 24 -16.00 -6.63 -7.86
CA ALA A 24 -17.33 -6.09 -8.10
C ALA A 24 -18.40 -6.60 -7.12
N ASN A 25 -18.25 -7.81 -6.57
CA ASN A 25 -19.33 -8.47 -5.82
C ASN A 25 -18.97 -8.82 -4.37
N ALA A 26 -17.71 -8.67 -3.93
CA ALA A 26 -17.38 -8.92 -2.52
C ALA A 26 -18.04 -7.86 -1.61
N PRO A 27 -18.61 -8.23 -0.44
CA PRO A 27 -19.18 -7.26 0.50
C PRO A 27 -18.15 -6.20 0.93
N VAL A 28 -16.91 -6.66 1.18
CA VAL A 28 -15.73 -5.83 1.45
C VAL A 28 -14.67 -6.09 0.39
N HIS A 29 -14.00 -5.04 -0.10
CA HIS A 29 -12.95 -5.20 -1.10
C HIS A 29 -11.82 -6.11 -0.61
N PRO A 30 -11.39 -7.11 -1.41
CA PRO A 30 -10.40 -8.11 -1.01
C PRO A 30 -8.97 -7.56 -1.11
N PHE A 31 -8.68 -6.44 -0.44
CA PHE A 31 -7.34 -5.86 -0.34
C PHE A 31 -6.60 -6.42 0.87
N ASP A 32 -5.33 -6.75 0.69
CA ASP A 32 -4.46 -7.26 1.75
C ASP A 32 -3.45 -6.17 2.13
N PHE A 33 -3.82 -5.33 3.09
CA PHE A 33 -2.98 -4.24 3.56
C PHE A 33 -1.82 -4.70 4.45
N ARG A 34 -1.93 -5.89 5.07
CA ARG A 34 -0.87 -6.46 5.89
C ARG A 34 0.27 -6.96 5.02
N LEU A 35 -0.04 -7.73 3.96
CA LEU A 35 0.94 -8.13 2.95
C LEU A 35 1.61 -6.92 2.31
N TYR A 36 0.87 -5.84 2.09
CA TYR A 36 1.44 -4.61 1.54
C TYR A 36 2.42 -3.94 2.52
N ALA A 37 2.07 -3.84 3.81
CA ALA A 37 2.99 -3.35 4.84
C ALA A 37 4.26 -4.21 4.91
N GLU A 38 4.14 -5.54 4.83
CA GLU A 38 5.27 -6.48 4.78
C GLU A 38 6.18 -6.22 3.56
N ARG A 39 5.59 -5.95 2.39
CA ARG A 39 6.36 -5.57 1.19
C ARG A 39 7.11 -4.25 1.38
N VAL A 40 6.46 -3.25 1.96
CA VAL A 40 7.09 -1.95 2.21
C VAL A 40 8.20 -2.06 3.25
N ALA A 41 8.02 -2.89 4.29
CA ALA A 41 9.10 -3.20 5.24
C ALA A 41 10.33 -3.77 4.51
N GLY A 42 10.10 -4.68 3.56
CA GLY A 42 11.16 -5.22 2.70
C GLY A 42 11.92 -4.15 1.92
N PHE A 43 11.22 -3.17 1.33
CA PHE A 43 11.87 -2.06 0.61
C PHE A 43 12.71 -1.19 1.53
N VAL A 44 12.24 -0.93 2.76
CA VAL A 44 13.00 -0.18 3.77
C VAL A 44 14.24 -0.96 4.21
N ASP A 45 14.15 -2.29 4.32
CA ASP A 45 15.30 -3.15 4.60
C ASP A 45 16.32 -3.19 3.47
N GLU A 46 15.86 -3.22 2.22
CA GLU A 46 16.73 -3.11 1.04
C GLU A 46 17.46 -1.77 1.04
N LEU A 47 16.75 -0.65 1.22
CA LEU A 47 17.33 0.68 1.33
C LEU A 47 18.35 0.78 2.45
N ALA A 48 18.08 0.18 3.62
CA ALA A 48 18.99 0.21 4.77
C ALA A 48 20.33 -0.50 4.52
N ARG A 49 20.42 -1.35 3.48
CA ARG A 49 21.66 -2.03 3.09
C ARG A 49 22.50 -1.22 2.09
N GLU A 50 21.97 -0.13 1.55
CA GLU A 50 22.70 0.72 0.63
C GLU A 50 23.90 1.42 1.32
N PRO A 51 25.05 1.56 0.64
CA PRO A 51 26.25 2.13 1.24
C PRO A 51 26.03 3.53 1.82
N GLY A 52 26.36 3.72 3.10
CA GLY A 52 26.31 5.02 3.77
C GLY A 52 24.97 5.34 4.44
N VAL A 53 23.89 4.59 4.14
CA VAL A 53 22.58 4.79 4.78
C VAL A 53 22.68 4.62 6.29
N ASP A 54 23.37 3.58 6.74
CA ASP A 54 23.61 3.24 8.15
C ASP A 54 24.21 4.40 8.98
N ARG A 55 24.98 5.29 8.33
CA ARG A 55 25.71 6.39 8.97
C ARG A 55 25.06 7.76 8.74
N SER A 56 24.22 7.90 7.74
CA SER A 56 23.77 9.21 7.24
C SER A 56 22.25 9.41 7.24
N LEU A 57 21.47 8.34 7.43
CA LEU A 57 20.02 8.38 7.41
C LEU A 57 19.41 7.53 8.54
N ASP A 58 18.65 8.17 9.42
CA ASP A 58 17.85 7.47 10.42
C ASP A 58 16.52 7.00 9.82
N LEU A 59 16.39 5.69 9.61
CA LEU A 59 15.18 5.05 9.08
C LEU A 59 14.21 4.60 10.18
N THR A 60 14.52 4.83 11.46
CA THR A 60 13.67 4.44 12.59
C THR A 60 12.24 4.99 12.46
N PRO A 61 12.03 6.28 12.12
CA PRO A 61 10.67 6.81 11.98
C PRO A 61 9.87 6.16 10.84
N VAL A 62 10.55 5.74 9.77
CA VAL A 62 9.92 5.03 8.64
C VAL A 62 9.54 3.62 9.08
N ARG A 63 10.44 2.91 9.77
CA ARG A 63 10.19 1.55 10.30
C ARG A 63 9.04 1.52 11.30
N GLU A 64 8.99 2.49 12.21
CA GLU A 64 7.88 2.66 13.15
C GLU A 64 6.55 2.91 12.42
N ALA A 65 6.56 3.72 11.36
CA ALA A 65 5.37 3.98 10.57
C ALA A 65 4.88 2.73 9.80
N VAL A 66 5.80 1.93 9.25
CA VAL A 66 5.45 0.63 8.63
C VAL A 66 4.91 -0.35 9.67
N ALA A 67 5.50 -0.41 10.87
CA ALA A 67 5.00 -1.26 11.94
C ALA A 67 3.60 -0.84 12.39
N ALA A 68 3.35 0.47 12.54
CA ALA A 68 2.02 1.00 12.85
C ALA A 68 1.00 0.66 11.75
N TRP A 69 1.39 0.72 10.48
CA TRP A 69 0.55 0.25 9.37
C TRP A 69 0.26 -1.26 9.51
N ALA A 70 1.27 -2.12 9.63
CA ALA A 70 1.07 -3.56 9.75
C ALA A 70 0.11 -3.93 10.89
N GLU A 71 0.25 -3.26 12.03
CA GLU A 71 -0.62 -3.42 13.19
C GLU A 71 -2.07 -2.96 12.90
N ALA A 72 -2.25 -1.80 12.27
CA ALA A 72 -3.56 -1.29 11.86
C ALA A 72 -4.24 -2.20 10.83
N ALA A 73 -3.45 -2.79 9.92
CA ALA A 73 -3.93 -3.74 8.93
C ALA A 73 -4.41 -5.04 9.59
N SER A 74 -3.69 -5.55 10.60
CA SER A 74 -4.13 -6.72 11.37
C SER A 74 -5.46 -6.47 12.09
N ARG A 75 -5.61 -5.30 12.74
CA ARG A 75 -6.89 -4.91 13.35
C ARG A 75 -8.02 -4.85 12.34
N LEU A 76 -7.77 -4.24 11.18
CA LEU A 76 -8.75 -4.19 10.10
C LEU A 76 -9.15 -5.60 9.63
N GLU A 77 -8.19 -6.51 9.44
CA GLU A 77 -8.47 -7.90 9.05
C GLU A 77 -9.37 -8.60 10.07
N GLU A 78 -9.09 -8.43 11.37
CA GLU A 78 -9.91 -8.97 12.46
C GLU A 78 -11.34 -8.41 12.45
N SER A 79 -11.50 -7.08 12.37
CA SER A 79 -12.82 -6.43 12.35
C SER A 79 -13.63 -6.78 11.10
N VAL A 80 -12.97 -6.88 9.94
CA VAL A 80 -13.64 -7.33 8.70
C VAL A 80 -14.12 -8.78 8.83
N ALA A 81 -13.30 -9.67 9.39
CA ALA A 81 -13.68 -11.07 9.60
C ALA A 81 -14.90 -11.17 10.54
N ALA A 82 -14.89 -10.45 11.66
CA ALA A 82 -16.00 -10.42 12.60
C ALA A 82 -17.29 -9.87 11.97
N ALA A 83 -17.19 -8.82 11.17
CA ALA A 83 -18.34 -8.22 10.50
C ALA A 83 -18.96 -9.11 9.43
N LEU A 84 -18.14 -9.85 8.68
CA LEU A 84 -18.63 -10.83 7.70
C LEU A 84 -19.31 -12.01 8.40
N GLU A 85 -18.77 -12.51 9.51
CA GLU A 85 -19.42 -13.56 10.31
C GLU A 85 -20.77 -13.09 10.89
N GLU A 86 -20.84 -11.85 11.39
CA GLU A 86 -22.10 -11.24 11.86
C GLU A 86 -23.17 -11.19 10.74
N GLU A 87 -22.76 -10.79 9.53
CA GLU A 87 -23.65 -10.73 8.36
C GLU A 87 -24.17 -12.12 7.98
N GLU A 88 -23.28 -13.13 7.94
CA GLU A 88 -23.64 -14.52 7.65
C GLU A 88 -24.64 -15.11 8.67
N LEU A 89 -24.54 -14.70 9.94
CA LEU A 89 -25.45 -15.08 11.02
C LEU A 89 -26.80 -14.34 10.98
N GLY A 90 -27.02 -13.47 9.99
CA GLY A 90 -28.29 -12.75 9.79
C GLY A 90 -28.37 -11.38 10.48
N GLY A 91 -27.25 -10.85 10.97
CA GLY A 91 -27.14 -9.48 11.45
C GLY A 91 -27.24 -8.48 10.28
N THR A 92 -28.44 -7.97 10.02
CA THR A 92 -28.73 -7.20 8.79
C THR A 92 -28.89 -5.69 8.99
N ALA A 93 -29.00 -5.22 10.23
CA ALA A 93 -29.25 -3.81 10.49
C ALA A 93 -27.98 -2.97 10.25
N GLY A 94 -27.91 -2.30 9.10
CA GLY A 94 -26.86 -1.33 8.77
C GLY A 94 -25.58 -1.92 8.17
N ALA A 95 -25.48 -3.24 7.99
CA ALA A 95 -24.29 -3.91 7.42
C ALA A 95 -23.90 -3.34 6.04
N THR A 96 -24.88 -3.13 5.14
CA THR A 96 -24.64 -2.56 3.81
C THR A 96 -24.03 -1.16 3.85
N ASP A 97 -24.48 -0.30 4.77
CA ASP A 97 -23.95 1.06 4.88
C ASP A 97 -22.58 1.08 5.54
N ARG A 98 -22.34 0.22 6.54
CA ARG A 98 -21.00 0.02 7.14
C ARG A 98 -19.99 -0.46 6.10
N PHE A 99 -20.33 -1.48 5.31
CA PHE A 99 -19.45 -1.98 4.26
C PHE A 99 -19.22 -0.99 3.13
N ARG A 100 -20.22 -0.18 2.77
CA ARG A 100 -20.01 0.92 1.81
C ARG A 100 -19.01 1.93 2.35
N ALA A 101 -19.19 2.40 3.58
CA ALA A 101 -18.28 3.35 4.22
C ALA A 101 -16.86 2.77 4.35
N LEU A 102 -16.75 1.50 4.72
CA LEU A 102 -15.49 0.77 4.77
C LEU A 102 -14.83 0.73 3.38
N ASN A 103 -15.53 0.29 2.35
CA ASN A 103 -14.99 0.20 0.98
C ASN A 103 -14.53 1.56 0.44
N ASP A 104 -15.30 2.63 0.69
CA ASP A 104 -14.90 3.99 0.34
C ASP A 104 -13.59 4.39 1.04
N ARG A 105 -13.44 4.00 2.32
CA ARG A 105 -12.20 4.24 3.06
C ARG A 105 -11.04 3.43 2.48
N LEU A 106 -11.22 2.14 2.22
CA LEU A 106 -10.17 1.27 1.66
C LEU A 106 -9.69 1.76 0.29
N LEU A 107 -10.61 2.19 -0.59
CA LEU A 107 -10.27 2.76 -1.90
C LEU A 107 -9.47 4.07 -1.79
N SER A 108 -9.61 4.80 -0.69
CA SER A 108 -8.88 6.05 -0.45
C SER A 108 -7.43 5.83 -0.01
N VAL A 109 -7.08 4.65 0.52
CA VAL A 109 -5.77 4.38 1.14
C VAL A 109 -4.63 4.59 0.16
N GLU A 110 -4.72 4.07 -1.07
CA GLU A 110 -3.65 4.19 -2.07
C GLU A 110 -3.34 5.67 -2.40
N ARG A 111 -4.35 6.53 -2.35
CA ARG A 111 -4.20 7.96 -2.65
C ARG A 111 -3.37 8.68 -1.59
N LEU A 112 -3.25 8.14 -0.38
CA LEU A 112 -2.43 8.71 0.68
C LEU A 112 -0.94 8.64 0.39
N PHE A 113 -0.52 7.80 -0.56
CA PHE A 113 0.86 7.77 -1.05
C PHE A 113 1.18 8.87 -2.07
N LEU A 114 0.20 9.67 -2.49
CA LEU A 114 0.45 10.75 -3.44
C LEU A 114 1.12 11.94 -2.74
N LEU A 115 2.28 12.30 -3.27
CA LEU A 115 3.04 13.49 -2.90
C LEU A 115 2.52 14.68 -3.71
N GLU A 116 2.23 15.79 -3.03
CA GLU A 116 1.69 16.99 -3.65
C GLU A 116 2.65 17.61 -4.68
N GLU A 117 3.93 17.73 -4.31
CA GLU A 117 5.00 18.22 -5.17
C GLU A 117 5.56 17.14 -6.12
N GLY A 118 5.16 15.88 -5.93
CA GLY A 118 5.71 14.73 -6.62
C GLY A 118 7.11 14.34 -6.16
N ILE A 119 7.74 13.42 -6.90
CA ILE A 119 9.13 13.02 -6.68
C ILE A 119 10.03 14.14 -7.23
N PRO A 120 11.08 14.55 -6.51
CA PRO A 120 11.88 15.66 -6.97
C PRO A 120 12.60 15.33 -8.30
N ASP A 121 12.84 16.38 -9.11
CA ASP A 121 13.25 16.34 -10.53
C ASP A 121 12.23 15.75 -11.52
N ARG A 122 11.21 15.01 -11.05
CA ARG A 122 10.18 14.39 -11.89
C ARG A 122 8.79 14.49 -11.26
N PRO A 123 8.24 15.71 -11.11
CA PRO A 123 7.02 16.00 -10.32
C PRO A 123 5.73 15.38 -10.89
N TRP A 124 5.77 14.85 -12.12
CA TRP A 124 4.65 14.08 -12.68
C TRP A 124 4.49 12.71 -11.99
N TYR A 125 5.54 12.14 -11.41
CA TYR A 125 5.46 10.90 -10.66
C TYR A 125 5.23 11.27 -9.20
N ARG A 126 4.07 10.89 -8.67
CA ARG A 126 3.64 11.34 -7.35
C ARG A 126 3.58 10.24 -6.30
N HIS A 127 3.74 8.98 -6.68
CA HIS A 127 3.58 7.88 -5.74
C HIS A 127 4.83 7.70 -4.89
N ALA A 128 4.70 7.84 -3.57
CA ALA A 128 5.82 7.79 -2.62
C ALA A 128 6.55 6.43 -2.60
N LEU A 129 5.85 5.34 -2.96
CA LEU A 129 6.42 3.98 -2.91
C LEU A 129 7.00 3.50 -4.24
N TYR A 130 6.47 3.93 -5.39
CA TYR A 130 6.79 3.35 -6.69
C TYR A 130 6.93 4.43 -7.75
N ALA A 131 7.99 4.36 -8.55
CA ALA A 131 8.05 5.09 -9.82
C ALA A 131 8.94 4.35 -10.81
N PRO A 132 8.72 4.50 -12.13
CA PRO A 132 9.65 3.98 -13.12
C PRO A 132 10.84 4.94 -13.25
N ARG A 133 12.05 4.42 -13.44
CA ARG A 133 13.18 5.20 -13.95
C ARG A 133 12.96 5.55 -15.43
N TYR A 134 13.79 6.44 -15.96
CA TYR A 134 13.80 6.72 -17.41
C TYR A 134 14.03 5.48 -18.28
N THR A 135 14.66 4.45 -17.73
CA THR A 135 14.92 3.15 -18.38
C THR A 135 13.77 2.15 -18.22
N TYR A 136 12.62 2.55 -17.67
CA TYR A 136 11.48 1.69 -17.31
C TYR A 136 11.73 0.70 -16.17
N LEU A 137 12.93 0.66 -15.58
CA LEU A 137 13.16 -0.12 -14.38
C LEU A 137 12.37 0.48 -13.21
N PRO A 138 11.67 -0.34 -12.40
CA PRO A 138 11.01 0.17 -11.21
C PRO A 138 12.05 0.64 -10.20
N VAL A 139 11.72 1.72 -9.49
CA VAL A 139 12.43 2.13 -8.27
C VAL A 139 11.42 2.19 -7.12
N MET A 140 11.85 1.59 -6.02
CA MET A 140 11.12 1.55 -4.75
C MET A 140 11.52 2.72 -3.89
N LEU A 141 10.57 3.30 -3.17
CA LEU A 141 10.78 4.48 -2.30
C LEU A 141 11.54 5.61 -3.05
N PRO A 142 11.12 5.96 -4.28
CA PRO A 142 11.94 6.72 -5.24
C PRO A 142 12.57 8.00 -4.69
N GLY A 143 11.82 8.80 -3.91
CA GLY A 143 12.34 10.03 -3.35
C GLY A 143 13.55 9.83 -2.43
N VAL A 144 13.56 8.74 -1.65
CA VAL A 144 14.66 8.42 -0.73
C VAL A 144 15.78 7.71 -1.48
N THR A 145 15.45 6.68 -2.26
CA THR A 145 16.42 5.86 -2.98
C THR A 145 17.26 6.68 -3.96
N GLU A 146 16.64 7.56 -4.74
CA GLU A 146 17.38 8.39 -5.70
C GLU A 146 18.28 9.41 -4.99
N ALA A 147 17.83 10.00 -3.87
CA ALA A 147 18.66 10.90 -3.08
C ALA A 147 19.87 10.19 -2.44
N VAL A 148 19.71 8.94 -2.00
CA VAL A 148 20.81 8.10 -1.49
C VAL A 148 21.80 7.79 -2.61
N GLU A 149 21.34 7.42 -3.81
CA GLU A 149 22.18 7.15 -4.97
C GLU A 149 23.01 8.37 -5.40
N GLU A 150 22.43 9.56 -5.27
CA GLU A 150 23.09 10.84 -5.57
C GLU A 150 24.02 11.31 -4.44
N GLY A 151 23.97 10.68 -3.27
CA GLY A 151 24.70 11.12 -2.08
C GLY A 151 24.15 12.41 -1.45
N ASP A 152 22.94 12.83 -1.84
CA ASP A 152 22.25 13.99 -1.26
C ASP A 152 21.51 13.56 0.01
N TRP A 153 22.27 13.51 1.11
CA TRP A 153 21.75 13.09 2.41
C TRP A 153 20.75 14.07 3.02
N GLU A 154 20.78 15.35 2.63
CA GLU A 154 19.78 16.32 3.09
C GLU A 154 18.42 16.02 2.47
N ARG A 155 18.39 15.80 1.15
CA ARG A 155 17.20 15.35 0.43
C ARG A 155 16.75 13.97 0.88
N ALA A 156 17.66 13.03 1.13
CA ALA A 156 17.29 11.71 1.62
C ALA A 156 16.55 11.80 2.97
N ARG A 157 17.01 12.66 3.89
CA ARG A 157 16.34 12.91 5.18
C ARG A 157 14.96 13.55 5.00
N SER A 158 14.83 14.56 4.13
CA SER A 158 13.53 15.22 3.91
C SER A 158 12.51 14.26 3.27
N GLN A 159 12.94 13.47 2.29
CA GLN A 159 12.09 12.47 1.63
C GLN A 159 11.75 11.30 2.56
N ALA A 160 12.66 10.87 3.45
CA ALA A 160 12.36 9.84 4.44
C ALA A 160 11.34 10.32 5.48
N ALA A 161 11.43 11.58 5.91
CA ALA A 161 10.44 12.19 6.81
C ALA A 161 9.06 12.26 6.15
N LEU A 162 8.99 12.69 4.88
CA LEU A 162 7.76 12.72 4.09
C LEU A 162 7.19 11.31 3.90
N LEU A 163 8.03 10.32 3.60
CA LEU A 163 7.61 8.92 3.50
C LEU A 163 6.99 8.42 4.82
N ALA A 164 7.66 8.68 5.96
CA ALA A 164 7.14 8.31 7.27
C ALA A 164 5.78 8.98 7.57
N GLU A 165 5.60 10.24 7.17
CA GLU A 165 4.30 10.94 7.28
C GLU A 165 3.19 10.21 6.49
N ARG A 166 3.45 9.85 5.23
CA ARG A 166 2.47 9.14 4.38
C ARG A 166 2.13 7.75 4.93
N LEU A 167 3.13 7.02 5.41
CA LEU A 167 2.93 5.71 6.03
C LEU A 167 2.10 5.80 7.32
N ARG A 168 2.32 6.82 8.16
CA ARG A 168 1.46 7.07 9.34
C ARG A 168 0.04 7.46 8.95
N ALA A 169 -0.14 8.25 7.89
CA ALA A 169 -1.46 8.59 7.39
C ALA A 169 -2.21 7.33 6.91
N VAL A 170 -1.53 6.40 6.27
CA VAL A 170 -2.08 5.08 5.90
C VAL A 170 -2.44 4.26 7.12
N ALA A 171 -1.55 4.16 8.11
CA ALA A 171 -1.85 3.47 9.36
C ALA A 171 -3.13 4.04 10.03
N GLY A 172 -3.22 5.37 10.16
CA GLY A 172 -4.41 6.03 10.71
C GLY A 172 -5.67 5.80 9.88
N ALA A 173 -5.56 5.76 8.56
CA ALA A 173 -6.69 5.45 7.69
C ALA A 173 -7.23 4.02 7.87
N LEU A 174 -6.34 3.06 8.14
CA LEU A 174 -6.71 1.68 8.41
C LEU A 174 -7.30 1.50 9.81
N GLU A 175 -6.82 2.24 10.82
CA GLU A 175 -7.49 2.31 12.13
C GLU A 175 -8.92 2.82 12.03
N GLU A 176 -9.10 3.94 11.30
CA GLU A 176 -10.42 4.49 11.06
C GLU A 176 -11.31 3.50 10.32
N ALA A 177 -10.76 2.79 9.32
CA ALA A 177 -11.47 1.77 8.57
C ALA A 177 -11.89 0.60 9.48
N ALA A 178 -10.99 0.12 10.34
CA ALA A 178 -11.29 -0.94 11.31
C ALA A 178 -12.45 -0.52 12.22
N GLY A 179 -12.49 0.73 12.69
CA GLY A 179 -13.58 1.25 13.52
C GLY A 179 -14.94 1.44 12.84
N LEU A 180 -15.05 1.26 11.52
CA LEU A 180 -16.33 1.30 10.79
C LEU A 180 -17.12 -0.01 10.90
N VAL A 181 -16.44 -1.07 11.31
CA VAL A 181 -16.96 -2.42 11.47
C VAL A 181 -16.63 -2.94 12.88
N PRO A 182 -17.41 -3.88 13.43
CA PRO A 182 -17.24 -4.38 14.81
C PRO A 182 -15.89 -5.05 15.08
#